data_AF-A0A1T5K5V0-F1
#
_entry.id   AF-A0A1T5K5V0-F1
#
_cell.length_a   1.000
_cell.length_b   1.000
_cell.length_c   1.000
_cell.angle_alpha   90.00
_cell.angle_beta   90.00
_cell.angle_gamma   90.00
#
_symmetry.space_group_name_H-M   'P 1'
#
loop_
_entity.id
_entity.type
_entity.pdbx_description
1 polymer ?
#
loop_
_entity_poly.entity_id
_entity_poly.type
_entity_poly.pdbx_seq_one_letter_code
_entity_poly.pdbx_strand_id
1 'polypeptide(L)'
;MPQSSRCFSRQNFEKVHTYIVSHTDSAGHSSITIDGYAITIIDADRLAFKKDNYTFGQVHKQKGIIALTKRQQDRERHVRAIEQAFCALVEAADR
;
A
#
# COMPACT_ATOMS: atom_id res chain seq x y z
N MET A 1 -20.95 13.59 7.12
CA MET A 1 -20.48 12.49 6.25
C MET A 1 -18.99 12.37 6.44
N PRO A 2 -18.40 11.22 6.83
CA PRO A 2 -16.95 11.13 6.85
C PRO A 2 -16.48 11.17 5.39
N GLN A 3 -15.68 12.18 5.05
CA GLN A 3 -15.04 12.30 3.75
C GLN A 3 -14.18 11.04 3.55
N SER A 4 -14.58 10.18 2.63
CA SER A 4 -13.71 9.13 2.09
C SER A 4 -12.62 9.83 1.28
N SER A 5 -11.60 10.38 1.96
CA SER A 5 -10.40 10.90 1.33
C SER A 5 -9.77 9.74 0.57
N ARG A 6 -9.96 9.69 -0.75
CA ARG A 6 -9.27 8.76 -1.63
C ARG A 6 -7.78 9.11 -1.57
N CYS A 7 -7.05 8.51 -0.63
CA CYS A 7 -5.63 8.79 -0.45
C CYS A 7 -4.80 8.33 -1.66
N PHE A 8 -5.35 7.44 -2.48
CA PHE A 8 -4.72 7.06 -3.72
C PHE A 8 -4.70 8.22 -4.73
N SER A 9 -3.50 8.68 -5.04
CA SER A 9 -3.19 9.54 -6.18
C SER A 9 -1.80 9.14 -6.72
N ARG A 10 -1.49 9.50 -7.96
CA ARG A 10 -0.15 9.25 -8.52
C ARG A 10 0.95 9.92 -7.70
N GLN A 11 0.70 11.13 -7.22
CA GLN A 11 1.63 11.87 -6.38
C GLN A 11 1.84 11.17 -5.03
N ASN A 12 0.77 10.73 -4.38
CA ASN A 12 0.86 10.01 -3.11
C ASN A 12 1.54 8.66 -3.28
N PHE A 13 1.34 7.98 -4.42
CA PHE A 13 2.08 6.78 -4.75
C PHE A 13 3.59 7.04 -4.82
N GLU A 14 4.02 8.09 -5.52
CA GLU A 14 5.44 8.44 -5.63
C GLU A 14 6.04 8.80 -4.27
N LYS A 15 5.31 9.57 -3.44
CA LYS A 15 5.72 9.86 -2.06
C LYS A 15 5.94 8.58 -1.25
N VAL A 16 4.95 7.69 -1.22
CA VAL A 16 5.01 6.42 -0.50
C VAL A 16 6.11 5.53 -1.04
N HIS A 17 6.29 5.45 -2.36
CA HIS A 17 7.35 4.67 -2.97
C HIS A 17 8.73 5.17 -2.52
N THR A 18 9.00 6.47 -2.59
CA THR A 18 10.25 7.07 -2.13
C THR A 18 10.48 6.87 -0.63
N TYR A 19 9.42 7.03 0.17
CA TYR A 19 9.45 6.76 1.61
C TYR A 19 9.82 5.30 1.90
N ILE A 20 9.25 4.35 1.16
CA ILE A 20 9.61 2.94 1.31
C ILE A 20 11.07 2.72 0.92
N VAL A 21 11.51 3.20 -0.23
CA VAL A 21 12.91 3.08 -0.69
C VAL A 21 13.88 3.60 0.36
N SER A 22 13.63 4.77 0.95
CA SER A 22 14.53 5.39 1.93
C SER A 22 14.63 4.63 3.26
N HIS A 23 13.61 3.83 3.60
CA HIS A 23 13.59 3.00 4.80
C HIS A 23 14.02 1.55 4.53
N THR A 24 13.96 1.11 3.26
CA THR A 24 14.35 -0.25 2.86
C THR A 24 15.81 -0.40 2.46
N ASP A 25 16.61 0.68 2.49
CA ASP A 25 18.04 0.63 2.19
C ASP A 25 18.90 1.20 3.34
N SER A 26 20.16 0.73 3.41
CA SER A 26 21.13 0.79 4.53
C SER A 26 20.85 -0.08 5.78
N ALA A 27 19.61 -0.47 6.09
CA ALA A 27 19.29 -1.30 7.27
C ALA A 27 19.01 -2.79 6.97
N GLY A 28 18.99 -3.20 5.70
CA GLY A 28 18.70 -4.58 5.28
C GLY A 28 17.23 -4.99 5.33
N HIS A 29 16.31 -4.05 5.57
CA HIS A 29 14.87 -4.32 5.58
C HIS A 29 14.28 -4.27 4.17
N SER A 30 13.71 -5.37 3.67
CA SER A 30 13.06 -5.42 2.35
C SER A 30 11.59 -4.99 2.34
N SER A 31 11.06 -4.58 3.50
CA SER A 31 9.66 -4.21 3.69
C SER A 31 9.46 -3.24 4.85
N ILE A 32 8.42 -2.41 4.77
CA ILE A 32 7.89 -1.64 5.91
C ILE A 32 6.66 -2.35 6.45
N THR A 33 6.40 -2.27 7.76
CA THR A 33 5.14 -2.75 8.33
C THR A 33 4.24 -1.59 8.74
N ILE A 34 2.98 -1.57 8.29
CA ILE A 34 1.96 -0.61 8.72
C ILE A 34 0.60 -1.32 8.85
N ASP A 35 -0.16 -1.02 9.91
CA ASP A 35 -1.49 -1.64 10.16
C ASP A 35 -1.51 -3.18 10.05
N GLY A 36 -0.40 -3.84 10.41
CA GLY A 36 -0.24 -5.29 10.29
C GLY A 36 -0.02 -5.82 8.87
N TYR A 37 0.22 -4.93 7.90
CA TYR A 37 0.65 -5.26 6.54
C TYR A 37 2.14 -5.03 6.38
N ALA A 38 2.84 -6.00 5.81
CA ALA A 38 4.18 -5.83 5.27
C ALA A 38 4.10 -5.31 3.83
N ILE A 39 4.63 -4.12 3.57
CA ILE A 39 4.62 -3.46 2.27
C ILE A 39 6.00 -3.59 1.64
N THR A 40 6.00 -4.16 0.44
CA THR A 40 7.22 -4.37 -0.36
C THR A 40 7.06 -3.70 -1.73
N ILE A 41 8.11 -3.07 -2.21
CA ILE A 41 8.19 -2.60 -3.60
C ILE A 41 8.34 -3.83 -4.51
N ILE A 42 7.47 -3.98 -5.51
CA ILE A 42 7.64 -4.99 -6.56
C ILE A 42 8.47 -4.39 -7.69
N ASP A 43 8.11 -3.19 -8.10
CA ASP A 43 8.78 -2.38 -9.12
C ASP A 43 8.36 -0.91 -8.96
N ALA A 44 8.86 -0.05 -9.85
CA ALA A 44 8.62 1.40 -9.83
C ALA A 44 7.13 1.81 -9.89
N ASP A 45 6.22 0.92 -10.30
CA ASP A 45 4.79 1.20 -10.46
C ASP A 45 3.90 0.38 -9.54
N ARG A 46 4.46 -0.53 -8.73
CA ARG A 46 3.68 -1.49 -7.94
C ARG A 46 4.23 -1.69 -6.53
N LEU A 47 3.34 -1.54 -5.56
CA LEU A 47 3.54 -1.91 -4.16
C LEU A 47 2.68 -3.14 -3.84
N ALA A 48 3.23 -4.10 -3.09
CA ALA A 48 2.50 -5.24 -2.58
C ALA A 48 2.20 -5.07 -1.09
N PHE A 49 0.96 -5.34 -0.69
CA PHE A 49 0.51 -5.39 0.69
C PHE A 49 0.39 -6.85 1.10
N LYS A 50 1.28 -7.32 1.96
CA LYS A 50 1.31 -8.70 2.47
C LYS A 50 0.83 -8.74 3.91
N LYS A 51 0.08 -9.77 4.27
CA LYS A 51 -0.35 -10.06 5.64
C LYS A 51 -0.22 -11.56 5.87
N ASP A 52 0.42 -11.96 6.97
CA ASP A 52 0.63 -13.38 7.32
C ASP A 52 1.22 -14.23 6.16
N ASN A 53 2.27 -13.70 5.50
CA ASN A 53 2.91 -14.29 4.31
C ASN A 53 2.05 -14.40 3.03
N TYR A 54 0.83 -13.86 3.02
CA TYR A 54 -0.05 -13.81 1.85
C TYR A 54 -0.11 -12.41 1.25
N THR A 55 -0.01 -12.28 -0.07
CA THR A 55 -0.21 -11.00 -0.76
C THR A 55 -1.71 -10.68 -0.81
N PHE A 56 -2.11 -9.76 0.07
CA PHE A 56 -3.50 -9.34 0.25
C PHE A 56 -3.99 -8.49 -0.94
N GLY A 57 -3.11 -7.66 -1.48
CA GLY A 57 -3.34 -6.91 -2.69
C GLY A 57 -2.15 -6.07 -3.12
N GLN A 58 -2.37 -5.24 -4.12
CA GLN A 58 -1.37 -4.37 -4.71
C GLN A 58 -1.91 -2.97 -4.92
N VAL A 59 -1.05 -1.97 -4.77
CA VAL A 59 -1.32 -0.61 -5.22
C VAL A 59 -0.48 -0.37 -6.46
N HIS A 60 -1.15 -0.02 -7.55
CA HIS A 60 -0.51 0.25 -8.82
C HIS A 60 -0.63 1.74 -9.15
N LYS A 61 0.51 2.38 -9.47
CA LYS A 61 0.60 3.80 -9.80
C LYS A 61 -0.45 4.29 -10.80
N GLN A 62 -0.75 3.48 -11.83
CA GLN A 62 -1.71 3.85 -12.88
C GLN A 62 -3.08 3.23 -12.71
N LYS A 63 -3.16 2.01 -12.16
CA LYS A 63 -4.41 1.23 -12.10
C LYS A 63 -5.16 1.33 -10.78
N GLY A 64 -4.57 1.96 -9.76
CA GLY A 64 -5.17 2.06 -8.43
C GLY A 64 -4.96 0.83 -7.58
N ILE A 65 -5.87 0.63 -6.62
CA ILE A 65 -5.79 -0.43 -5.62
C ILE A 65 -6.45 -1.71 -6.16
N ILE A 66 -5.71 -2.81 -6.14
CA ILE A 66 -6.13 -4.11 -6.66
C ILE A 66 -6.05 -5.15 -5.54
N ALA A 67 -7.19 -5.63 -5.08
CA ALA A 67 -7.23 -6.80 -4.18
C ALA A 67 -7.02 -8.10 -4.98
N LEU A 68 -6.21 -9.01 -4.44
CA LEU A 68 -5.88 -10.30 -5.07
C LEU A 68 -6.75 -11.47 -4.59
N THR A 69 -7.81 -11.20 -3.81
CA THR A 69 -8.74 -12.24 -3.35
C THR A 69 -9.52 -12.84 -4.52
N LYS A 70 -9.69 -14.17 -4.50
CA LYS A 70 -10.52 -14.91 -5.48
C LYS A 70 -12.01 -14.75 -5.24
N ARG A 71 -12.43 -14.33 -4.03
CA ARG A 71 -13.84 -14.15 -3.65
C ARG A 71 -14.27 -12.72 -3.93
N GLN A 72 -15.24 -12.53 -4.84
CA GLN A 72 -15.75 -11.20 -5.18
C GLN A 72 -16.31 -10.45 -3.97
N GLN A 73 -17.01 -11.13 -3.05
CA GLN A 73 -17.58 -10.51 -1.84
C GLN A 73 -16.52 -9.91 -0.91
N ASP A 74 -15.31 -10.48 -0.87
CA ASP A 74 -14.23 -9.98 -0.04
C ASP A 74 -13.41 -8.87 -0.73
N ARG A 75 -13.63 -8.66 -2.03
CA ARG A 75 -12.79 -7.78 -2.86
C ARG A 75 -12.89 -6.32 -2.41
N GLU A 76 -14.09 -5.81 -2.21
CA GLU A 76 -14.29 -4.41 -1.76
C GLU A 76 -13.75 -4.19 -0.35
N ARG A 77 -13.95 -5.16 0.55
CA ARG A 77 -13.40 -5.11 1.91
C ARG A 77 -11.88 -5.07 1.88
N HIS A 78 -11.25 -5.87 1.03
CA HIS A 78 -9.79 -5.89 0.88
C HIS A 78 -9.27 -4.58 0.28
N VAL A 79 -9.94 -4.05 -0.74
CA VAL A 79 -9.58 -2.76 -1.34
C VAL A 79 -9.63 -1.64 -0.29
N ARG A 80 -10.69 -1.57 0.53
CA ARG A 80 -10.79 -0.57 1.60
C ARG A 80 -9.71 -0.73 2.66
N ALA A 81 -9.38 -1.96 3.05
CA ALA A 81 -8.30 -2.20 4.01
C ALA A 81 -6.93 -1.77 3.46
N ILE A 82 -6.66 -2.05 2.19
CA ILE A 82 -5.43 -1.59 1.53
C ILE A 82 -5.43 -0.07 1.37
N GLU A 83 -6.57 0.54 1.07
CA GLU A 83 -6.70 2.00 0.99
C GLU A 83 -6.39 2.66 2.33
N GLN A 84 -6.91 2.12 3.43
CA GLN A 84 -6.60 2.61 4.79
C GLN A 84 -5.11 2.50 5.11
N ALA A 85 -4.50 1.34 4.87
CA ALA A 85 -3.06 1.15 5.08
C ALA A 85 -2.23 2.07 4.17
N PHE A 86 -2.68 2.32 2.94
CA PHE A 86 -2.03 3.25 2.03
C PHE A 86 -2.17 4.71 2.52
N CYS A 87 -3.32 5.12 3.04
CA CYS A 87 -3.49 6.43 3.68
C CYS A 87 -2.49 6.63 4.82
N ALA A 88 -2.36 5.63 5.70
CA ALA A 88 -1.41 5.69 6.82
C ALA A 88 0.04 5.83 6.33
N LEU A 89 0.39 5.20 5.20
CA LEU A 89 1.71 5.39 4.58
C LEU A 89 1.92 6.79 4.02
N VAL A 90 0.89 7.38 3.41
CA VAL A 90 0.96 8.76 2.92
C VAL A 90 1.19 9.71 4.09
N GLU A 91 0.46 9.55 5.19
CA GLU A 91 0.65 10.36 6.40
C GLU A 91 2.03 10.15 7.03
N ALA A 92 2.57 8.92 7.00
CA ALA A 92 3.93 8.64 7.48
C ALA A 92 5.01 9.26 6.58
N ALA A 93 4.76 9.35 5.26
CA ALA A 93 5.67 9.92 4.29
C ALA A 93 5.67 11.45 4.24
N ASP A 94 4.61 12.10 4.74
CA ASP A 94 4.50 13.57 4.82
C ASP A 94 5.05 14.16 6.14
N ARG A 95 5.54 13.31 7.08
CA ARG A 95 6.22 13.74 8.31
C ARG A 95 7.72 13.87 8.11
#